data_AF-A0A1F8JIP7-F1
#
_entry.id   AF-A0A1F8JIP7-F1
#
_cell.length_a   1.000
_cell.length_b   1.000
_cell.length_c   1.000
_cell.angle_alpha   90.00
_cell.angle_beta   90.00
_cell.angle_gamma   90.00
#
_symmetry.space_group_name_H-M   'P 1'
#
loop_
_entity.id
_entity.type
_entity.pdbx_description
1 polymer ?
#
loop_
_entity_poly.entity_id
_entity_poly.type
_entity_poly.pdbx_seq_one_letter_code
_entity_poly.pdbx_strand_id
1 'polypeptide(L)'
;MAAVVAFHLDAMTDFERVYPPVIQTIAASETFKGDRHGAFYGDAVAVLSDGSKWKIHPLCKEAYQKWTPGDRVNVALRKDWYWFKREHKFVMYNLTRAESANVMIVGHREDGLRIATTEVYHKRTISLYDTERYMRVTPDGRSELVEHQVYCGEKPVEMRKVLVLSDGSVWVIRDHLNDFNLGLRVYIGAQGHPKKFYDFVLITGDEREAIYTMARPQK
;
A
#
# COMPACT_ATOMS: atom_id res chain seq x y z
N MET A 1 30.44 32.14 3.70
CA MET A 1 28.97 32.35 3.63
C MET A 1 28.38 31.08 3.04
N ALA A 2 27.81 30.21 3.88
CA ALA A 2 27.20 28.96 3.42
C ALA A 2 25.73 29.24 3.05
N ALA A 3 25.38 28.98 1.79
CA ALA A 3 24.01 29.10 1.32
C ALA A 3 23.15 27.98 1.95
N VAL A 4 22.13 28.40 2.70
CA VAL A 4 21.06 27.54 3.17
C VAL A 4 20.24 27.16 1.95
N VAL A 5 20.34 25.90 1.50
CA VAL A 5 19.42 25.35 0.50
C VAL A 5 18.11 25.05 1.22
N ALA A 6 17.15 25.97 1.08
CA ALA A 6 15.77 25.75 1.49
C ALA A 6 15.15 24.69 0.58
N PHE A 7 14.82 23.53 1.15
CA PHE A 7 13.98 22.54 0.46
C PHE A 7 12.57 23.12 0.33
N HIS A 8 12.23 23.59 -0.87
CA HIS A 8 10.85 23.92 -1.22
C HIS A 8 10.04 22.62 -1.37
N LEU A 9 8.86 22.63 -0.75
CA LEU A 9 7.89 21.55 -0.61
C LEU A 9 7.09 21.33 -1.92
N ASP A 10 7.75 21.32 -3.07
CA ASP A 10 7.10 21.09 -4.39
C ASP A 10 7.09 19.61 -4.82
N ALA A 11 7.52 18.69 -3.95
CA ALA A 11 7.62 17.26 -4.28
C ALA A 11 6.27 16.53 -4.45
N MET A 12 5.13 17.17 -4.12
CA MET A 12 3.82 16.51 -4.16
C MET A 12 3.21 16.45 -5.56
N THR A 13 3.38 17.49 -6.38
CA THR A 13 2.81 17.55 -7.75
C THR A 13 3.57 16.65 -8.73
N ASP A 14 4.88 16.49 -8.55
CA ASP A 14 5.68 15.58 -9.37
C ASP A 14 5.40 14.11 -9.08
N PHE A 15 4.97 13.76 -7.87
CA PHE A 15 4.64 12.37 -7.53
C PHE A 15 3.32 11.93 -8.18
N GLU A 16 2.29 12.80 -8.15
CA GLU A 16 1.01 12.55 -8.84
C GLU A 16 1.16 12.49 -10.37
N ARG A 17 2.13 13.23 -10.94
CA ARG A 17 2.47 13.16 -12.37
C ARG A 17 3.12 11.83 -12.77
N VAL A 18 3.92 11.23 -11.90
CA VAL A 18 4.69 10.02 -12.20
C VAL A 18 3.88 8.75 -11.91
N TYR A 19 3.01 8.78 -10.89
CA TYR A 19 2.15 7.64 -10.54
C TYR A 19 0.71 8.14 -10.31
N PRO A 20 -0.09 8.35 -11.37
CA PRO A 20 -1.47 8.75 -11.22
C PRO A 20 -2.25 7.69 -10.42
N PRO A 21 -3.32 8.07 -9.70
CA PRO A 21 -4.20 7.09 -9.07
C PRO A 21 -4.63 6.04 -10.09
N VAL A 22 -4.62 4.77 -9.69
CA VAL A 22 -4.97 3.65 -10.56
C VAL A 22 -6.47 3.68 -10.82
N ILE A 23 -6.87 4.53 -11.77
CA ILE A 23 -8.23 4.67 -12.23
C ILE A 23 -8.43 3.70 -13.38
N GLN A 24 -9.31 2.73 -13.16
CA GLN A 24 -9.76 1.78 -14.17
C GLN A 24 -11.18 2.14 -14.61
N THR A 25 -11.68 1.47 -15.65
CA THR A 25 -13.11 1.50 -15.98
C THR A 25 -13.71 0.12 -15.79
N ILE A 26 -15.01 0.05 -15.48
CA ILE A 26 -15.74 -1.22 -15.57
C ILE A 26 -15.78 -1.64 -17.03
N ALA A 27 -15.23 -2.80 -17.36
CA ALA A 27 -15.29 -3.38 -18.70
C ALA A 27 -16.54 -4.26 -18.86
N ALA A 28 -16.84 -5.07 -17.86
CA ALA A 28 -17.98 -5.99 -17.87
C ALA A 28 -18.43 -6.36 -16.46
N SER A 29 -19.59 -7.00 -16.39
CA SER A 29 -20.11 -7.66 -15.18
C SER A 29 -20.22 -9.16 -15.42
N GLU A 30 -19.73 -9.94 -14.46
CA GLU A 30 -19.80 -11.39 -14.45
C GLU A 30 -20.49 -11.89 -13.17
N THR A 31 -20.71 -13.20 -13.10
CA THR A 31 -21.20 -13.88 -11.89
C THR A 31 -20.08 -14.74 -11.30
N PHE A 32 -19.89 -14.63 -9.98
CA PHE A 32 -18.87 -15.39 -9.28
C PHE A 32 -19.23 -16.88 -9.26
N LYS A 33 -18.28 -17.71 -9.72
CA LYS A 33 -18.45 -19.17 -9.83
C LYS A 33 -18.29 -19.90 -8.49
N GLY A 34 -18.07 -19.17 -7.40
CA GLY A 34 -17.73 -19.70 -6.09
C GLY A 34 -16.22 -19.65 -5.85
N ASP A 35 -15.83 -19.60 -4.57
CA ASP A 35 -14.44 -19.69 -4.17
C ASP A 35 -13.97 -21.15 -4.19
N ARG A 36 -12.68 -21.40 -4.01
CA ARG A 36 -12.13 -22.78 -3.90
C ARG A 36 -12.72 -23.61 -2.74
N HIS A 37 -13.50 -22.98 -1.85
CA HIS A 37 -14.20 -23.63 -0.74
C HIS A 37 -15.70 -23.83 -1.04
N GLY A 38 -16.17 -23.54 -2.25
CA GLY A 38 -17.55 -23.74 -2.69
C GLY A 38 -18.55 -22.71 -2.14
N ALA A 39 -18.09 -21.60 -1.56
CA ALA A 39 -18.95 -20.56 -1.00
C ALA A 39 -19.19 -19.41 -2.01
N PHE A 40 -20.28 -18.66 -1.80
CA PHE A 40 -20.58 -17.39 -2.49
C PHE A 40 -20.93 -17.45 -3.98
N TYR A 41 -21.42 -18.59 -4.46
CA TYR A 41 -21.91 -18.72 -5.83
C TYR A 41 -23.02 -17.69 -6.13
N GLY A 42 -22.95 -17.02 -7.29
CA GLY A 42 -24.00 -16.10 -7.74
C GLY A 42 -23.76 -14.62 -7.41
N ASP A 43 -22.71 -14.30 -6.65
CA ASP A 43 -22.36 -12.91 -6.33
C ASP A 43 -21.89 -12.15 -7.59
N ALA A 44 -22.12 -10.85 -7.64
CA ALA A 44 -21.71 -10.02 -8.77
C ALA A 44 -20.18 -9.85 -8.81
N VAL A 45 -19.59 -9.87 -9.99
CA VAL A 45 -18.17 -9.62 -10.22
C VAL A 45 -18.01 -8.46 -11.20
N ALA A 46 -17.25 -7.44 -10.79
CA ALA A 46 -16.79 -6.39 -11.68
C ALA A 46 -15.52 -6.85 -12.40
N VAL A 47 -15.54 -6.80 -13.73
CA VAL A 47 -14.35 -6.96 -14.56
C VAL A 47 -13.89 -5.56 -14.95
N LEU A 48 -12.66 -5.22 -14.60
CA LEU A 48 -12.09 -3.90 -14.89
C LEU A 48 -11.40 -3.89 -16.27
N SER A 49 -11.06 -2.70 -16.77
CA SER A 49 -10.35 -2.48 -18.04
C SER A 49 -8.98 -3.13 -18.09
N ASP A 50 -8.35 -3.32 -16.93
CA ASP A 50 -7.12 -4.09 -16.82
C ASP A 50 -7.38 -5.61 -16.78
N GLY A 51 -8.61 -6.09 -16.91
CA GLY A 51 -8.96 -7.51 -16.85
C GLY A 51 -8.98 -8.12 -15.45
N SER A 52 -8.67 -7.35 -14.40
CA SER A 52 -8.83 -7.83 -13.03
C SER A 52 -10.31 -8.01 -12.68
N LYS A 53 -10.58 -9.01 -11.83
CA LYS A 53 -11.93 -9.42 -11.46
C LYS A 53 -12.14 -9.23 -9.96
N TRP A 54 -13.23 -8.55 -9.62
CA TRP A 54 -13.52 -8.13 -8.26
C TRP A 54 -14.93 -8.53 -7.86
N LYS A 55 -15.04 -9.47 -6.93
CA LYS A 55 -16.33 -9.85 -6.36
C LYS A 55 -16.86 -8.72 -5.49
N ILE A 56 -18.11 -8.34 -5.74
CA ILE A 56 -18.85 -7.33 -4.99
C ILE A 56 -19.48 -7.97 -3.76
N HIS A 57 -19.33 -7.31 -2.61
CA HIS A 57 -19.98 -7.76 -1.39
C HIS A 57 -21.51 -7.79 -1.57
N PRO A 58 -22.24 -8.82 -1.11
CA PRO A 58 -23.69 -8.93 -1.32
C PRO A 58 -24.50 -7.72 -0.84
N LEU A 59 -24.11 -7.12 0.30
CA LEU A 59 -24.74 -5.89 0.82
C LEU A 59 -24.56 -4.66 -0.09
N CYS A 60 -23.62 -4.69 -1.04
CA CYS A 60 -23.39 -3.62 -2.01
C CYS A 60 -24.06 -3.91 -3.37
N LYS A 61 -24.84 -4.99 -3.49
CA LYS A 61 -25.46 -5.43 -4.76
C LYS A 61 -26.35 -4.35 -5.38
N GLU A 62 -27.19 -3.70 -4.59
CA GLU A 62 -28.11 -2.66 -5.09
C GLU A 62 -27.38 -1.43 -5.62
N ALA A 63 -26.27 -1.03 -4.99
CA ALA A 63 -25.43 0.05 -5.50
C ALA A 63 -24.78 -0.38 -6.82
N TYR A 64 -24.16 -1.56 -6.84
CA TYR A 64 -23.46 -2.08 -8.02
C TYR A 64 -24.37 -2.32 -9.23
N GLN A 65 -25.64 -2.68 -9.03
CA GLN A 65 -26.61 -2.84 -10.13
C GLN A 65 -26.81 -1.58 -10.97
N LYS A 66 -26.52 -0.40 -10.42
CA LYS A 66 -26.58 0.86 -11.15
C LYS A 66 -25.32 1.11 -11.97
N TRP A 67 -24.22 0.44 -11.66
CA TRP A 67 -22.92 0.69 -12.30
C TRP A 67 -22.91 0.12 -13.72
N THR A 68 -22.29 0.84 -14.63
CA THR A 68 -22.31 0.53 -16.07
C THR A 68 -20.89 0.38 -16.62
N PRO A 69 -20.70 -0.44 -17.66
CA PRO A 69 -19.45 -0.44 -18.41
C PRO A 69 -19.06 0.99 -18.83
N GLY A 70 -17.78 1.33 -18.66
CA GLY A 70 -17.25 2.69 -18.85
C GLY A 70 -17.19 3.54 -17.58
N ASP A 71 -17.87 3.15 -16.49
CA ASP A 71 -17.77 3.87 -15.22
C ASP A 71 -16.33 3.85 -14.69
N ARG A 72 -15.81 5.01 -14.29
CA ARG A 72 -14.46 5.17 -13.76
C ARG A 72 -14.44 4.71 -12.32
N VAL A 73 -13.55 3.79 -11.99
CA VAL A 73 -13.42 3.22 -10.66
C VAL A 73 -12.00 3.32 -10.14
N ASN A 74 -11.86 3.38 -8.81
CA ASN A 74 -10.59 3.25 -8.12
C ASN A 74 -10.73 2.24 -6.99
N VAL A 75 -9.77 1.33 -6.89
CA VAL A 75 -9.73 0.35 -5.80
C VAL A 75 -8.79 0.83 -4.70
N ALA A 76 -9.26 0.79 -3.47
CA ALA A 76 -8.50 1.20 -2.31
C ALA A 76 -8.61 0.22 -1.14
N LEU A 77 -7.66 0.30 -0.22
CA LEU A 77 -7.75 -0.40 1.05
C LEU A 77 -8.91 0.18 1.90
N ARG A 78 -9.75 -0.70 2.44
CA ARG A 78 -10.84 -0.30 3.35
C ARG A 78 -10.24 0.14 4.69
N LYS A 79 -10.67 1.30 5.21
CA LYS A 79 -10.16 1.87 6.47
C LYS A 79 -10.82 1.32 7.74
N ASP A 80 -11.96 0.64 7.61
CA ASP A 80 -12.74 0.22 8.77
C ASP A 80 -12.06 -0.95 9.50
N TRP A 81 -11.87 -0.80 10.81
CA TRP A 81 -11.29 -1.78 11.74
C TRP A 81 -12.13 -3.07 11.93
N TYR A 82 -12.87 -3.57 10.94
CA TYR A 82 -13.55 -4.87 11.11
C TYR A 82 -12.58 -6.02 10.80
N TRP A 83 -11.69 -6.31 11.76
CA TRP A 83 -10.56 -7.25 11.71
C TRP A 83 -10.92 -8.74 11.57
N PHE A 84 -12.16 -9.10 11.20
CA PHE A 84 -12.61 -10.51 11.27
C PHE A 84 -13.35 -11.11 10.07
N LYS A 85 -13.58 -10.38 8.98
CA LYS A 85 -13.93 -11.04 7.72
C LYS A 85 -12.69 -11.04 6.84
N ARG A 86 -12.12 -12.22 6.59
CA ARG A 86 -11.05 -12.46 5.59
C ARG A 86 -11.45 -12.01 4.17
N GLU A 87 -12.67 -11.52 4.01
CA GLU A 87 -13.37 -11.26 2.77
C GLU A 87 -13.58 -9.76 2.61
N HIS A 88 -13.40 -9.26 1.38
CA HIS A 88 -13.64 -7.86 1.01
C HIS A 88 -12.83 -6.81 1.79
N LYS A 89 -11.49 -7.00 1.84
CA LYS A 89 -10.51 -6.08 2.44
C LYS A 89 -10.41 -4.73 1.72
N PHE A 90 -11.00 -4.65 0.53
CA PHE A 90 -10.87 -3.51 -0.38
C PHE A 90 -12.23 -2.87 -0.62
N VAL A 91 -12.19 -1.62 -1.07
CA VAL A 91 -13.35 -0.85 -1.50
C VAL A 91 -13.09 -0.35 -2.92
N MET A 92 -14.06 -0.56 -3.80
CA MET A 92 -14.09 0.02 -5.13
C MET A 92 -14.95 1.28 -5.07
N TYR A 93 -14.38 2.42 -5.42
CA TYR A 93 -15.09 3.69 -5.53
C TYR A 93 -15.44 3.94 -6.99
N ASN A 94 -16.72 4.05 -7.31
CA ASN A 94 -17.17 4.53 -8.62
C ASN A 94 -17.14 6.06 -8.62
N LEU A 95 -16.13 6.61 -9.30
CA LEU A 95 -15.89 8.04 -9.41
C LEU A 95 -16.91 8.73 -10.32
N THR A 96 -17.51 8.01 -11.27
CA THR A 96 -18.58 8.53 -12.13
C THR A 96 -19.86 8.74 -11.33
N ARG A 97 -20.20 7.81 -10.43
CA ARG A 97 -21.48 7.79 -9.68
C ARG A 97 -21.38 8.28 -8.25
N ALA A 98 -20.17 8.54 -7.76
CA ALA A 98 -19.89 8.87 -6.36
C ALA A 98 -20.41 7.82 -5.35
N GLU A 99 -20.42 6.55 -5.76
CA GLU A 99 -20.82 5.40 -4.94
C GLU A 99 -19.60 4.52 -4.61
N SER A 100 -19.74 3.61 -3.65
CA SER A 100 -18.68 2.66 -3.32
C SER A 100 -19.24 1.28 -3.00
N ALA A 101 -18.45 0.25 -3.28
CA ALA A 101 -18.78 -1.13 -2.99
C ALA A 101 -17.59 -1.80 -2.30
N ASN A 102 -17.84 -2.60 -1.27
CA ASN A 102 -16.80 -3.46 -0.70
C ASN A 102 -16.51 -4.60 -1.67
N VAL A 103 -15.24 -4.87 -1.93
CA VAL A 103 -14.81 -5.81 -2.97
C VAL A 103 -13.68 -6.73 -2.54
N MET A 104 -13.64 -7.90 -3.15
CA MET A 104 -12.58 -8.91 -3.00
C MET A 104 -12.02 -9.25 -4.37
N ILE A 105 -10.71 -9.24 -4.55
CA ILE A 105 -10.10 -9.69 -5.80
C ILE A 105 -10.33 -11.20 -5.95
N VAL A 106 -10.81 -11.63 -7.11
CA VAL A 106 -11.09 -13.05 -7.43
C VAL A 106 -10.39 -13.50 -8.71
N GLY A 107 -9.67 -12.59 -9.35
CA GLY A 107 -8.85 -12.91 -10.50
C GLY A 107 -7.96 -11.74 -10.86
N HIS A 108 -6.67 -12.03 -11.05
CA HIS A 108 -5.75 -11.10 -11.68
C HIS A 108 -5.84 -11.23 -13.20
N ARG A 109 -5.49 -10.16 -13.91
CA ARG A 109 -5.25 -10.19 -15.36
C ARG A 109 -4.20 -11.27 -15.70
N GLU A 110 -4.41 -12.06 -16.75
CA GLU A 110 -3.48 -13.15 -17.11
C GLU A 110 -2.05 -12.63 -17.43
N ASP A 111 -2.00 -11.52 -18.16
CA ASP A 111 -0.83 -10.70 -18.50
C ASP A 111 -0.67 -9.46 -17.59
N GLY A 112 -1.23 -9.52 -16.37
CA GLY A 112 -1.09 -8.46 -15.37
C GLY A 112 0.34 -8.24 -14.88
N LEU A 113 0.50 -7.19 -14.06
CA LEU A 113 1.78 -6.87 -13.44
C LEU A 113 2.29 -8.05 -12.60
N ARG A 114 3.57 -8.36 -12.75
CA ARG A 114 4.25 -9.42 -11.98
C ARG A 114 5.49 -8.86 -11.30
N ILE A 115 5.86 -9.47 -10.19
CA ILE A 115 7.15 -9.21 -9.54
C ILE A 115 8.23 -9.86 -10.41
N ALA A 116 9.02 -9.03 -11.10
CA ALA A 116 10.09 -9.44 -12.01
C ALA A 116 11.42 -9.68 -11.28
N THR A 117 11.71 -8.92 -10.23
CA THR A 117 12.85 -9.15 -9.35
C THR A 117 12.53 -8.72 -7.92
N THR A 118 13.28 -9.24 -6.95
CA THR A 118 13.17 -8.83 -5.55
C THR A 118 14.55 -8.70 -4.92
N GLU A 119 14.76 -7.68 -4.12
CA GLU A 119 15.97 -7.50 -3.30
C GLU A 119 15.58 -7.17 -1.87
N VAL A 120 16.19 -7.82 -0.88
CA VAL A 120 15.96 -7.54 0.54
C VAL A 120 17.19 -6.85 1.10
N TYR A 121 17.00 -5.73 1.78
CA TYR A 121 18.08 -5.03 2.46
C TYR A 121 17.71 -4.63 3.88
N HIS A 122 18.75 -4.56 4.71
CA HIS A 122 18.68 -4.17 6.11
C HIS A 122 19.00 -2.69 6.23
N LYS A 123 18.06 -1.89 6.74
CA LYS A 123 18.36 -0.50 7.11
C LYS A 123 19.15 -0.50 8.42
N ARG A 124 20.36 0.09 8.41
CA ARG A 124 21.32 0.08 9.54
C ARG A 124 20.66 0.37 10.89
N THR A 125 21.09 -0.36 11.91
CA THR A 125 20.80 -0.11 13.33
C THR A 125 21.19 1.32 13.69
N ILE A 126 20.29 2.04 14.38
CA ILE A 126 20.60 3.35 14.95
C ILE A 126 20.76 3.13 16.46
N SER A 127 21.98 3.31 16.96
CA SER A 127 22.27 3.42 18.38
C SER A 127 21.72 4.74 18.89
N LEU A 128 20.87 4.69 19.90
CA LEU A 128 20.31 5.87 20.55
C LEU A 128 21.21 6.25 21.73
N TYR A 129 21.56 7.53 21.79
CA TYR A 129 22.28 8.11 22.92
C TYR A 129 21.46 9.29 23.43
N ASP A 130 21.31 9.39 24.75
CA ASP A 130 20.85 10.61 25.42
C ASP A 130 22.06 11.41 25.91
N THR A 131 21.92 12.71 26.03
CA THR A 131 22.99 13.59 26.52
C THR A 131 22.63 14.08 27.91
N GLU A 132 23.24 13.46 28.92
CA GLU A 132 23.14 13.95 30.29
C GLU A 132 24.13 15.10 30.49
N ARG A 133 23.68 16.15 31.18
CA ARG A 133 24.49 17.32 31.50
C ARG A 133 24.57 17.48 33.01
N TYR A 134 25.79 17.53 33.54
CA TYR A 134 26.01 17.82 34.96
C TYR A 134 27.19 18.76 35.15
N MET A 135 27.16 19.48 36.27
CA MET A 135 28.24 20.38 36.67
C MET A 135 29.27 19.60 37.49
N ARG A 136 30.50 19.53 36.99
CA ARG A 136 31.64 18.95 37.72
C ARG A 136 32.45 20.07 38.34
N VAL A 137 32.68 20.02 39.65
CA VAL A 137 33.61 20.93 40.32
C VAL A 137 35.02 20.37 40.20
N THR A 138 35.94 21.13 39.64
CA THR A 138 37.35 20.77 39.51
C THR A 138 38.09 20.93 40.84
N PRO A 139 39.25 20.27 41.02
CA PRO A 139 40.02 20.38 42.26
C PRO A 139 40.44 21.80 42.66
N ASP A 140 40.52 22.73 41.69
CA ASP A 140 40.80 24.15 41.91
C ASP A 140 39.52 25.00 42.20
N GLY A 141 38.35 24.35 42.36
CA GLY A 141 37.11 24.99 42.79
C GLY A 141 36.28 25.64 41.67
N ARG A 142 36.63 25.43 40.40
CA ARG A 142 35.85 25.92 39.26
C ARG A 142 34.77 24.90 38.89
N SER A 143 33.65 25.36 38.34
CA SER A 143 32.60 24.47 37.86
C SER A 143 32.63 24.37 36.34
N GLU A 144 32.73 23.15 35.84
CA GLU A 144 32.71 22.83 34.41
C GLU A 144 31.42 22.10 34.06
N LEU A 145 30.77 22.49 32.97
CA LEU A 145 29.66 21.73 32.41
C LEU A 145 30.23 20.52 31.66
N VAL A 146 29.86 19.32 32.09
CA VAL A 146 30.26 18.06 31.45
C VAL A 146 29.03 17.48 30.76
N GLU A 147 29.19 17.16 29.47
CA GLU A 147 28.20 16.40 28.70
C GLU A 147 28.64 14.94 28.65
N HIS A 148 27.76 14.03 29.07
CA HIS A 148 28.00 12.59 29.01
C HIS A 148 26.95 11.95 28.12
N GLN A 149 27.40 11.26 27.06
CA GLN A 149 26.50 10.48 26.22
C GLN A 149 26.19 9.16 26.91
N VAL A 150 24.93 8.96 27.27
CA VAL A 150 24.43 7.72 27.85
C VAL A 150 23.79 6.91 26.75
N TYR A 151 24.21 5.66 26.59
CA TYR A 151 23.61 4.75 25.64
C TYR A 151 22.22 4.32 26.11
N CYS A 152 21.20 4.54 25.27
CA CYS A 152 19.79 4.32 25.61
C CYS A 152 19.15 3.14 24.87
N GLY A 153 19.89 2.46 23.99
CA GLY A 153 19.44 1.26 23.29
C GLY A 153 19.61 1.33 21.77
N GLU A 154 19.16 0.27 21.08
CA GLU A 154 19.14 0.18 19.62
C GLU A 154 17.71 0.27 19.10
N LYS A 155 17.48 0.99 17.99
CA LYS A 155 16.27 0.78 17.19
C LYS A 155 16.47 -0.44 16.28
N PRO A 156 15.47 -1.36 16.21
CA PRO A 156 15.59 -2.57 15.40
C PRO A 156 15.84 -2.23 13.93
N VAL A 157 16.61 -3.11 13.28
CA VAL A 157 16.88 -3.09 11.84
C VAL A 157 15.55 -3.13 11.08
N GLU A 158 15.19 -2.01 10.44
CA GLU A 158 14.01 -1.96 9.56
C GLU A 158 14.34 -2.75 8.29
N MET A 159 13.80 -3.96 8.15
CA MET A 159 13.91 -4.74 6.93
C MET A 159 13.03 -4.15 5.84
N ARG A 160 13.56 -4.07 4.62
CA ARG A 160 12.84 -3.59 3.44
C ARG A 160 13.04 -4.55 2.29
N LYS A 161 12.02 -4.67 1.45
CA LYS A 161 12.11 -5.42 0.20
C LYS A 161 11.80 -4.48 -0.97
N VAL A 162 12.73 -4.42 -1.92
CA VAL A 162 12.53 -3.79 -3.23
C VAL A 162 11.90 -4.82 -4.14
N LEU A 163 10.86 -4.43 -4.84
CA LEU A 163 10.19 -5.19 -5.88
C LEU A 163 10.34 -4.41 -7.18
N VAL A 164 10.84 -5.05 -8.23
CA VAL A 164 10.74 -4.52 -9.59
C VAL A 164 9.59 -5.24 -10.27
N LEU A 165 8.63 -4.51 -10.81
CA LEU A 165 7.49 -5.08 -11.52
C LEU A 165 7.81 -5.27 -13.01
N SER A 166 6.97 -6.04 -13.69
CA SER A 166 7.13 -6.37 -15.11
C SER A 166 7.02 -5.18 -16.06
N ASP A 167 6.46 -4.05 -15.61
CA ASP A 167 6.47 -2.78 -16.32
C ASP A 167 7.74 -1.95 -16.08
N GLY A 168 8.69 -2.47 -15.29
CA GLY A 168 9.93 -1.80 -14.91
C GLY A 168 9.79 -0.88 -13.69
N SER A 169 8.60 -0.71 -13.13
CA SER A 169 8.40 0.13 -11.95
C SER A 169 9.02 -0.49 -10.69
N VAL A 170 9.60 0.35 -9.83
CA VAL A 170 10.33 -0.07 -8.63
C VAL A 170 9.55 0.33 -7.39
N TRP A 171 9.32 -0.62 -6.49
CA TRP A 171 8.49 -0.45 -5.30
C TRP A 171 9.21 -0.93 -4.05
N VAL A 172 9.02 -0.23 -2.93
CA VAL A 172 9.56 -0.62 -1.64
C VAL A 172 8.42 -0.97 -0.69
N ILE A 173 8.50 -2.17 -0.11
CA ILE A 173 7.58 -2.68 0.91
C ILE A 173 8.31 -2.88 2.24
N ARG A 174 7.56 -2.90 3.34
CA ARG A 174 8.11 -2.96 4.72
C ARG A 174 7.51 -4.05 5.58
N ASP A 175 6.36 -4.57 5.19
CA ASP A 175 5.61 -5.64 5.82
C ASP A 175 5.32 -6.74 4.80
N HIS A 176 4.85 -7.91 5.27
CA HIS A 176 4.50 -9.04 4.39
C HIS A 176 5.62 -9.44 3.41
N LEU A 177 6.89 -9.28 3.80
CA LEU A 177 8.05 -9.46 2.92
C LEU A 177 8.11 -10.85 2.27
N ASN A 178 7.66 -11.87 3.00
CA ASN A 178 7.65 -13.26 2.54
C ASN A 178 6.47 -13.59 1.61
N ASP A 179 5.46 -12.72 1.54
CA ASP A 179 4.25 -12.94 0.74
C ASP A 179 4.39 -12.37 -0.69
N PHE A 180 5.35 -11.47 -0.92
CA PHE A 180 5.58 -10.79 -2.21
C PHE A 180 6.87 -11.28 -2.89
N ASN A 181 6.82 -12.46 -3.52
CA ASN A 181 7.98 -13.11 -4.16
C ASN A 181 7.97 -13.03 -5.69
N LEU A 182 9.10 -13.39 -6.30
CA LEU A 182 9.30 -13.47 -7.74
C LEU A 182 8.16 -14.22 -8.45
N GLY A 183 7.69 -13.68 -9.57
CA GLY A 183 6.69 -14.29 -10.44
C GLY A 183 5.24 -14.10 -10.00
N LEU A 184 4.99 -13.65 -8.76
CA LEU A 184 3.64 -13.39 -8.29
C LEU A 184 2.99 -12.23 -9.05
N ARG A 185 1.70 -12.37 -9.33
CA ARG A 185 0.87 -11.31 -9.89
C ARG A 185 0.52 -10.30 -8.81
N VAL A 186 0.55 -9.03 -9.17
CA VAL A 186 0.23 -7.94 -8.27
C VAL A 186 -0.78 -6.99 -8.90
N TYR A 187 -1.68 -6.48 -8.09
CA TYR A 187 -2.54 -5.36 -8.41
C TYR A 187 -2.10 -4.14 -7.57
N ILE A 188 -2.06 -2.97 -8.20
CA ILE A 188 -1.73 -1.71 -7.53
C ILE A 188 -3.04 -1.01 -7.16
N GLY A 189 -3.28 -0.85 -5.86
CA GLY A 189 -4.38 -0.06 -5.32
C GLY A 189 -3.91 1.20 -4.61
N ALA A 190 -4.87 1.98 -4.13
CA ALA A 190 -4.62 3.18 -3.33
C ALA A 190 -4.83 2.93 -1.82
N GLN A 191 -4.14 3.69 -0.97
CA GLN A 191 -4.47 3.75 0.46
C GLN A 191 -5.55 4.81 0.71
N GLY A 192 -6.77 4.38 0.99
CA GLY A 192 -7.84 5.25 1.48
C GLY A 192 -8.68 5.97 0.43
N HIS A 193 -9.40 7.01 0.88
CA HIS A 193 -10.43 7.71 0.10
C HIS A 193 -9.85 8.41 -1.14
N PRO A 194 -10.57 8.47 -2.28
CA PRO A 194 -10.12 9.06 -3.56
C PRO A 194 -9.77 10.56 -3.56
N LYS A 195 -9.64 11.21 -2.39
CA LYS A 195 -9.26 12.62 -2.26
C LYS A 195 -7.89 12.81 -1.56
N LYS A 196 -7.23 11.73 -1.13
CA LYS A 196 -5.94 11.75 -0.42
C LYS A 196 -5.08 10.58 -0.89
N PHE A 197 -4.54 10.66 -2.10
CA PHE A 197 -3.67 9.63 -2.68
C PHE A 197 -2.22 9.88 -2.27
N TYR A 198 -1.83 9.37 -1.11
CA TYR A 198 -0.45 9.60 -0.63
C TYR A 198 0.36 8.33 -0.45
N ASP A 199 -0.30 7.17 -0.39
CA ASP A 199 0.38 5.89 -0.31
C ASP A 199 -0.36 4.84 -1.15
N PHE A 200 0.39 3.89 -1.70
CA PHE A 200 -0.12 2.80 -2.52
C PHE A 200 -0.20 1.51 -1.73
N VAL A 201 -1.04 0.60 -2.20
CA VAL A 201 -1.04 -0.78 -1.73
C VAL A 201 -0.72 -1.71 -2.89
N LEU A 202 0.19 -2.66 -2.67
CA LEU A 202 0.33 -3.81 -3.55
C LEU A 202 -0.53 -4.95 -3.02
N ILE A 203 -1.26 -5.61 -3.91
CA ILE A 203 -2.18 -6.69 -3.58
C ILE A 203 -1.75 -7.92 -4.38
N THR A 204 -1.53 -9.05 -3.70
CA THR A 204 -1.21 -10.35 -4.32
C THR A 204 -2.17 -11.43 -3.80
N GLY A 205 -2.23 -12.58 -4.47
CA GLY A 205 -3.18 -13.65 -4.18
C GLY A 205 -4.61 -13.29 -4.59
N ASP A 206 -5.54 -14.22 -4.37
CA ASP A 206 -6.94 -14.08 -4.72
C ASP A 206 -7.87 -14.52 -3.58
N GLU A 207 -9.14 -14.17 -3.71
CA GLU A 207 -10.22 -14.55 -2.82
C GLU A 207 -9.90 -14.20 -1.35
N ARG A 208 -10.00 -15.20 -0.46
CA ARG A 208 -9.71 -15.08 0.97
C ARG A 208 -8.21 -15.05 1.28
N GLU A 209 -7.37 -15.40 0.31
CA GLU A 209 -5.91 -15.43 0.43
C GLU A 209 -5.25 -14.14 -0.04
N ALA A 210 -6.01 -13.20 -0.59
CA ALA A 210 -5.47 -11.93 -1.02
C ALA A 210 -4.79 -11.19 0.14
N ILE A 211 -3.50 -10.92 0.01
CA ILE A 211 -2.66 -10.19 0.97
C ILE A 211 -2.33 -8.83 0.37
N TYR A 212 -2.18 -7.82 1.23
CA TYR A 212 -1.74 -6.50 0.82
C TYR A 212 -0.59 -6.00 1.68
N THR A 213 0.20 -5.09 1.11
CA THR A 213 1.29 -4.38 1.79
C THR A 213 1.27 -2.92 1.36
N MET A 214 1.66 -2.04 2.29
CA MET A 214 1.90 -0.64 1.96
C MET A 214 3.16 -0.53 1.12
N ALA A 215 3.05 0.10 -0.05
CA ALA A 215 4.15 0.20 -1.00
C ALA A 215 4.43 1.66 -1.38
N ARG A 216 5.71 1.96 -1.60
CA ARG A 216 6.14 3.27 -2.11
C ARG A 216 6.92 3.08 -3.40
N PRO A 217 6.51 3.73 -4.49
CA PRO A 217 7.29 3.70 -5.71
C PRO A 217 8.61 4.47 -5.51
N GLN A 218 9.66 4.04 -6.19
CA GLN A 218 10.95 4.75 -6.27
C GLN A 218 11.05 5.46 -7.62
N LYS A 219 11.79 6.58 -7.63
CA LYS A 219 12.18 7.31 -8.84
C LYS A 219 13.51 6.77 -9.35
#